data_AF-X1E665-F1
#
_entry.id   AF-X1E665-F1
#
_cell.length_a   1.000
_cell.length_b   1.000
_cell.length_c   1.000
_cell.angle_alpha   90.00
_cell.angle_beta   90.00
_cell.angle_gamma   90.00
#
_symmetry.space_group_name_H-M   'P 1'
#
loop_
_entity.id
_entity.type
_entity.pdbx_description
1 polymer ?
#
loop_
_entity_poly.entity_id
_entity_poly.type
_entity_poly.pdbx_seq_one_letter_code
_entity_poly.pdbx_strand_id
1 'polypeptide(L)'
;MSIIINEYSYIYIKLSGLRNFVIEDFLYEDFEKIKDIQELINFISPYFPNVNFISFTIEEIENQLYNSFFKIIAKIFLSSPQNMREFLKSYILKFEIDNIKQIILGIILQMSKEEIKQNINFVVEDYLEHREFIEKLVEITNFG
;
A
#
# COMPACT_ATOMS: atom_id res chain seq x y z
N MET A 1 -22.37 -32.13 3.90
CA MET A 1 -22.93 -31.27 2.84
C MET A 1 -21.99 -30.07 2.73
N SER A 2 -21.13 -30.01 1.72
CA SER A 2 -20.17 -28.91 1.55
C SER A 2 -20.86 -27.75 0.85
N ILE A 3 -20.92 -26.59 1.50
CA ILE A 3 -21.43 -25.36 0.88
C ILE A 3 -20.39 -24.93 -0.17
N ILE A 4 -20.73 -25.10 -1.44
CA ILE A 4 -19.93 -24.55 -2.55
C ILE A 4 -20.26 -23.06 -2.60
N ILE A 5 -19.41 -22.24 -1.97
CA ILE A 5 -19.52 -20.78 -2.05
C ILE A 5 -18.97 -20.37 -3.42
N ASN A 6 -19.79 -19.67 -4.21
CA ASN A 6 -19.34 -19.05 -5.46
C ASN A 6 -18.13 -18.13 -5.16
N GLU A 7 -17.05 -18.24 -5.93
CA GLU A 7 -15.79 -17.52 -5.69
C GLU A 7 -15.99 -16.00 -5.54
N TYR A 8 -16.94 -15.42 -6.29
CA TYR A 8 -17.29 -14.00 -6.16
C TYR A 8 -18.01 -13.68 -4.84
N SER A 9 -18.83 -14.60 -4.32
CA SER A 9 -19.52 -14.44 -3.03
C SER A 9 -18.53 -14.49 -1.86
N TYR A 10 -17.49 -15.34 -1.95
CA TYR A 10 -16.42 -15.36 -0.96
C TYR A 10 -15.66 -14.03 -0.90
N ILE A 11 -15.33 -13.47 -2.07
CA ILE A 11 -14.72 -12.13 -2.17
C ILE A 11 -15.63 -11.05 -1.59
N TYR A 12 -16.92 -11.07 -1.91
CA TYR A 12 -17.86 -10.07 -1.43
C TYR A 12 -17.92 -10.01 0.11
N ILE A 13 -17.96 -11.18 0.77
CA ILE A 13 -17.92 -11.28 2.23
C ILE A 13 -16.60 -10.71 2.77
N LYS A 14 -15.47 -11.06 2.14
CA LYS A 14 -14.16 -10.57 2.54
C LYS A 14 -14.04 -9.05 2.40
N LEU A 15 -14.51 -8.48 1.29
CA LEU A 15 -14.57 -7.04 1.06
C LEU A 15 -15.48 -6.34 2.07
N SER A 16 -16.60 -6.95 2.42
CA SER A 16 -17.51 -6.42 3.44
C SER A 16 -16.85 -6.36 4.82
N GLY A 17 -16.06 -7.38 5.19
CA GLY A 17 -15.25 -7.33 6.41
C GLY A 17 -14.14 -6.26 6.36
N LEU A 18 -13.48 -6.10 5.20
CA LEU A 18 -12.43 -5.11 5.01
C LEU A 18 -12.95 -3.66 5.02
N ARG A 19 -14.20 -3.45 4.61
CA ARG A 19 -14.84 -2.12 4.61
C ARG A 19 -14.86 -1.48 6.00
N ASN A 20 -14.89 -2.27 7.06
CA ASN A 20 -14.87 -1.77 8.45
C ASN A 20 -13.54 -1.08 8.82
N PHE A 21 -12.48 -1.23 8.01
CA PHE A 21 -11.21 -0.54 8.18
C PHE A 21 -11.13 0.78 7.39
N VAL A 22 -12.21 1.18 6.72
CA VAL A 22 -12.29 2.48 6.06
C VAL A 22 -12.88 3.49 7.05
N ILE A 23 -12.20 4.61 7.25
CA ILE A 23 -12.69 5.71 8.08
C ILE A 23 -13.96 6.28 7.43
N GLU A 24 -15.03 6.39 8.21
CA GLU A 24 -16.31 6.92 7.73
C GLU A 24 -16.32 8.45 7.68
N ASP A 25 -17.10 9.01 6.75
CA ASP A 25 -17.10 10.44 6.45
C ASP A 25 -17.47 11.32 7.67
N PHE A 26 -18.31 10.83 8.57
CA PHE A 26 -18.73 11.59 9.74
C PHE A 26 -17.61 11.80 10.77
N LEU A 27 -16.51 11.05 10.66
CA LEU A 27 -15.35 11.15 11.55
C LEU A 27 -14.36 12.24 11.10
N TYR A 28 -14.56 12.87 9.94
CA TYR A 28 -13.71 13.96 9.47
C TYR A 28 -13.81 15.21 10.35
N GLU A 29 -14.93 15.46 11.02
CA GLU A 29 -15.04 16.57 11.99
C GLU A 29 -14.12 16.38 13.21
N ASP A 30 -13.77 15.14 13.53
CA ASP A 30 -12.85 14.84 14.62
C ASP A 30 -11.38 14.96 14.19
N PHE A 31 -11.08 14.80 12.89
CA PHE A 31 -9.75 15.08 12.34
C PHE A 31 -9.33 16.54 12.54
N GLU A 32 -10.25 17.49 12.37
CA GLU A 32 -9.96 18.93 12.54
C GLU A 32 -9.54 19.28 13.97
N LYS A 33 -9.86 18.43 14.94
CA LYS A 33 -9.57 18.65 16.37
C LYS A 33 -8.20 18.12 16.78
N ILE A 34 -7.55 17.33 15.93
CA ILE A 34 -6.25 16.69 16.19
C ILE A 34 -5.15 17.76 16.11
N LYS A 35 -4.35 17.90 17.18
CA LYS A 35 -3.34 18.96 17.29
C LYS A 35 -1.91 18.47 17.15
N ASP A 36 -1.70 17.18 17.33
CA ASP A 36 -0.38 16.58 17.18
C ASP A 36 -0.42 15.18 16.54
N ILE A 37 0.76 14.73 16.14
CA ILE A 37 0.95 13.49 15.39
C ILE A 37 0.67 12.22 16.22
N GLN A 38 0.79 12.31 17.54
CA GLN A 38 0.49 11.20 18.45
C GLN A 38 -1.03 11.01 18.54
N GLU A 39 -1.78 12.11 18.68
CA GLU A 39 -3.24 12.11 18.62
C GLU A 39 -3.74 11.55 17.27
N LEU A 40 -3.11 11.96 16.15
CA LEU A 40 -3.41 11.42 14.83
C LEU A 40 -3.23 9.89 14.78
N ILE A 41 -2.08 9.39 15.24
CA ILE A 41 -1.79 7.96 15.24
C ILE A 41 -2.80 7.19 16.10
N ASN A 42 -3.11 7.68 17.30
CA ASN A 42 -4.10 7.05 18.17
C ASN A 42 -5.48 7.00 17.52
N PHE A 43 -5.85 8.06 16.80
CA PHE A 43 -7.12 8.14 16.09
C PHE A 43 -7.21 7.14 14.92
N ILE A 44 -6.16 7.05 14.10
CA ILE A 44 -6.19 6.19 12.90
C ILE A 44 -5.89 4.71 13.21
N SER A 45 -5.19 4.40 14.30
CA SER A 45 -4.73 3.05 14.65
C SER A 45 -5.81 1.94 14.57
N PRO A 46 -7.07 2.14 15.02
CA PRO A 46 -8.14 1.14 14.89
C PRO A 46 -8.43 0.72 13.44
N TYR A 47 -8.18 1.60 12.46
CA TYR A 47 -8.41 1.39 11.05
C TYR A 47 -7.22 0.72 10.34
N PHE A 48 -6.04 0.73 10.97
CA PHE A 48 -4.80 0.17 10.40
C PHE A 48 -4.23 -0.94 11.30
N PRO A 49 -4.92 -2.10 11.41
CA PRO A 49 -4.50 -3.17 12.30
C PRO A 49 -3.12 -3.71 11.91
N ASN A 50 -2.25 -3.87 12.90
CA ASN A 50 -0.85 -4.36 12.78
C ASN A 50 0.13 -3.37 12.15
N VAL A 51 -0.20 -2.08 12.12
CA VAL A 51 0.79 -1.03 11.90
C VAL A 51 1.46 -0.70 13.23
N ASN A 52 2.79 -0.72 13.26
CA ASN A 52 3.57 -0.31 14.42
C ASN A 52 4.44 0.88 14.02
N PHE A 53 4.05 2.07 14.47
CA PHE A 53 4.79 3.29 14.19
C PHE A 53 6.01 3.35 15.09
N ILE A 54 7.20 3.11 14.51
CA ILE A 54 8.48 3.13 15.26
C ILE A 54 8.91 4.59 15.51
N SER A 55 8.62 5.48 14.56
CA SER A 55 8.86 6.93 14.68
C SER A 55 7.59 7.71 14.35
N PHE A 56 7.43 8.86 14.98
CA PHE A 56 6.28 9.76 14.78
C PHE A 56 6.59 10.82 13.70
N THR A 57 7.25 10.39 12.61
CA THR A 57 7.51 11.27 11.46
C THR A 57 6.42 11.11 10.41
N ILE A 58 6.16 12.17 9.63
CA ILE A 58 5.15 12.13 8.56
C ILE A 58 5.48 11.02 7.55
N GLU A 59 6.76 10.92 7.15
CA GLU A 59 7.24 9.94 6.17
C GLU A 59 7.05 8.50 6.65
N GLU A 60 7.38 8.19 7.92
CA GLU A 60 7.13 6.86 8.49
C GLU A 60 5.64 6.54 8.51
N ILE A 61 4.80 7.51 8.88
CA ILE A 61 3.35 7.32 8.90
C ILE A 61 2.84 7.01 7.50
N GLU A 62 3.17 7.83 6.51
CA GLU A 62 2.78 7.62 5.12
C GLU A 62 3.22 6.24 4.62
N ASN A 63 4.49 5.88 4.85
CA ASN A 63 5.04 4.58 4.45
C ASN A 63 4.27 3.41 5.08
N GLN A 64 3.96 3.49 6.38
CA GLN A 64 3.20 2.44 7.05
C GLN A 64 1.74 2.35 6.55
N LEU A 65 1.10 3.49 6.30
CA LEU A 65 -0.26 3.55 5.76
C LEU A 65 -0.33 2.95 4.35
N TYR A 66 0.60 3.32 3.46
CA TYR A 66 0.72 2.72 2.13
C TYR A 66 0.95 1.22 2.21
N ASN A 67 1.89 0.77 3.06
CA ASN A 67 2.17 -0.66 3.23
C ASN A 67 0.94 -1.44 3.72
N SER A 68 0.16 -0.87 4.66
CA SER A 68 -1.09 -1.49 5.11
C SER A 68 -2.11 -1.58 3.99
N PHE A 69 -2.29 -0.49 3.22
CA PHE A 69 -3.16 -0.45 2.06
C PHE A 69 -2.79 -1.52 1.01
N PHE A 70 -1.50 -1.67 0.68
CA PHE A 70 -1.05 -2.69 -0.25
C PHE A 70 -1.27 -4.12 0.26
N LYS A 71 -1.07 -4.35 1.57
CA LYS A 71 -1.42 -5.65 2.19
C LYS A 71 -2.92 -5.95 2.10
N ILE A 72 -3.78 -4.94 2.13
CA ILE A 72 -5.22 -5.13 1.93
C ILE A 72 -5.51 -5.51 0.48
N ILE A 73 -4.95 -4.77 -0.49
CA ILE A 73 -5.09 -5.09 -1.92
C ILE A 73 -4.59 -6.50 -2.21
N ALA A 74 -3.42 -6.85 -1.71
CA ALA A 74 -2.84 -8.19 -1.80
C ALA A 74 -3.80 -9.29 -1.35
N LYS A 75 -4.41 -9.10 -0.17
CA LYS A 75 -5.37 -10.05 0.38
C LYS A 75 -6.59 -10.18 -0.50
N ILE A 76 -7.08 -9.10 -1.10
CA ILE A 76 -8.20 -9.14 -2.05
C ILE A 76 -7.76 -9.93 -3.28
N PHE A 77 -6.66 -9.51 -3.90
CA PHE A 77 -6.08 -10.08 -5.11
C PHE A 77 -5.90 -11.61 -5.03
N LEU A 78 -5.24 -12.10 -3.98
CA LEU A 78 -4.96 -13.53 -3.80
C LEU A 78 -6.22 -14.38 -3.67
N SER A 79 -7.32 -13.81 -3.20
CA SER A 79 -8.61 -14.51 -3.09
C SER A 79 -9.54 -14.28 -4.28
N SER A 80 -9.17 -13.41 -5.22
CA SER A 80 -10.05 -12.99 -6.32
C SER A 80 -10.05 -14.00 -7.47
N PRO A 81 -11.19 -14.22 -8.15
CA PRO A 81 -11.23 -14.94 -9.42
C PRO A 81 -10.33 -14.29 -10.47
N GLN A 82 -9.90 -15.05 -11.48
CA GLN A 82 -8.93 -14.61 -12.48
C GLN A 82 -9.29 -13.27 -13.14
N ASN A 83 -10.52 -13.12 -13.65
CA ASN A 83 -10.94 -11.89 -14.32
C ASN A 83 -10.86 -10.66 -13.39
N MET A 84 -11.17 -10.85 -12.10
CA MET A 84 -11.06 -9.77 -11.12
C MET A 84 -9.59 -9.47 -10.79
N ARG A 85 -8.71 -10.48 -10.77
CA ARG A 85 -7.27 -10.25 -10.65
C ARG A 85 -6.73 -9.42 -11.81
N GLU A 86 -7.12 -9.69 -13.05
CA GLU A 86 -6.69 -8.91 -14.21
C GLU A 86 -7.13 -7.43 -14.13
N PHE A 87 -8.37 -7.19 -13.70
CA PHE A 87 -8.85 -5.84 -13.41
C PHE A 87 -8.04 -5.17 -12.30
N LEU A 88 -7.78 -5.87 -11.19
CA LEU A 88 -6.99 -5.35 -10.07
C LEU A 88 -5.53 -5.10 -10.44
N LYS A 89 -4.89 -5.95 -11.28
CA LYS A 89 -3.55 -5.71 -11.83
C LYS A 89 -3.52 -4.36 -12.55
N SER A 90 -4.55 -4.07 -13.36
CA SER A 90 -4.66 -2.80 -14.07
C SER A 90 -4.80 -1.60 -13.13
N TYR A 91 -5.51 -1.77 -12.00
CA TYR A 91 -5.63 -0.72 -10.97
C TYR A 91 -4.31 -0.44 -10.25
N ILE A 92 -3.50 -1.47 -9.96
CA ILE A 92 -2.24 -1.31 -9.21
C ILE A 92 -1.07 -0.81 -10.05
N LEU A 93 -1.15 -0.84 -11.39
CA LEU A 93 -0.13 -0.27 -12.28
C LEU A 93 0.21 1.19 -11.97
N LYS A 94 -0.75 1.98 -11.44
CA LYS A 94 -0.48 3.37 -11.03
C LYS A 94 0.61 3.46 -9.96
N PHE A 95 0.75 2.44 -9.11
CA PHE A 95 1.75 2.44 -8.04
C PHE A 95 3.13 2.06 -8.54
N GLU A 96 3.23 1.24 -9.59
CA GLU A 96 4.49 1.05 -10.31
C GLU A 96 4.96 2.36 -10.94
N ILE A 97 4.04 3.13 -11.53
CA ILE A 97 4.34 4.49 -12.04
C ILE A 97 4.87 5.38 -10.92
N ASP A 98 4.29 5.31 -9.72
CA ASP A 98 4.76 6.09 -8.57
C ASP A 98 6.13 5.61 -8.06
N ASN A 99 6.40 4.30 -8.03
CA ASN A 99 7.72 3.76 -7.75
C ASN A 99 8.78 4.27 -8.76
N ILE A 100 8.44 4.31 -10.05
CA ILE A 100 9.33 4.86 -11.10
C ILE A 100 9.59 6.35 -10.86
N LYS A 101 8.57 7.13 -10.49
CA LYS A 101 8.75 8.56 -10.15
C LYS A 101 9.68 8.73 -8.95
N GLN A 102 9.55 7.90 -7.92
CA GLN A 102 10.43 7.94 -6.74
C GLN A 102 11.89 7.63 -7.12
N ILE A 103 12.12 6.66 -8.01
CA ILE A 103 13.45 6.38 -8.54
C ILE A 103 14.01 7.60 -9.27
N ILE A 104 13.24 8.21 -10.18
CA ILE A 104 13.67 9.40 -10.93
C ILE A 104 14.01 10.57 -9.98
N LEU A 105 13.16 10.81 -8.97
CA LEU A 105 13.39 11.85 -7.99
C LEU A 105 14.67 11.58 -7.18
N GLY A 106 14.87 10.33 -6.75
CA GLY A 106 16.09 9.93 -6.05
C GLY A 106 17.36 10.15 -6.87
N ILE A 107 17.32 9.91 -8.19
CA ILE A 107 18.43 10.24 -9.10
C ILE A 107 18.70 11.75 -9.10
N ILE A 108 17.66 12.56 -9.29
CA ILE A 108 17.77 14.02 -9.35
C ILE A 108 18.38 14.57 -8.05
N LEU A 109 17.99 14.00 -6.91
CA LEU A 109 18.46 14.38 -5.58
C LEU A 109 19.79 13.72 -5.17
N GLN A 110 20.40 12.91 -6.05
CA GLN A 110 21.65 12.18 -5.79
C GLN A 110 21.59 11.30 -4.53
N MET A 111 20.43 10.68 -4.28
CA MET A 111 20.24 9.74 -3.17
C MET A 111 21.05 8.46 -3.41
N SER A 112 21.49 7.84 -2.32
CA SER A 112 22.09 6.50 -2.37
C SER A 112 21.07 5.45 -2.81
N LYS A 113 21.56 4.30 -3.28
CA LYS A 113 20.70 3.17 -3.69
C LYS A 113 19.84 2.69 -2.53
N GLU A 114 20.41 2.63 -1.34
CA GLU A 114 19.73 2.21 -0.13
C GLU A 114 18.57 3.14 0.20
N GLU A 115 18.77 4.46 0.10
CA GLU A 115 17.71 5.46 0.32
C GLU A 115 16.61 5.36 -0.75
N ILE A 116 16.98 5.20 -2.03
CA ILE A 116 15.99 5.00 -3.10
C ILE A 116 15.16 3.73 -2.85
N LYS A 117 15.80 2.62 -2.45
CA LYS A 117 15.10 1.36 -2.16
C LYS A 117 14.13 1.47 -0.99
N GLN A 118 14.43 2.30 0.02
CA GLN A 118 13.53 2.52 1.16
C GLN A 118 12.22 3.20 0.74
N ASN A 119 12.25 3.98 -0.34
CA ASN A 119 11.09 4.73 -0.83
C ASN A 119 10.29 3.98 -1.90
N ILE A 120 10.69 2.76 -2.26
CA ILE A 120 10.01 1.93 -3.25
C ILE A 120 9.10 0.92 -2.56
N ASN A 121 7.87 0.82 -3.04
CA ASN A 121 6.95 -0.22 -2.61
C ASN A 121 7.13 -1.52 -3.40
N PHE A 122 8.06 -2.37 -2.97
CA PHE A 122 8.30 -3.67 -3.63
C PHE A 122 7.14 -4.65 -3.51
N VAL A 123 6.24 -4.45 -2.55
CA VAL A 123 5.08 -5.34 -2.38
C VAL A 123 4.16 -5.27 -3.60
N VAL A 124 3.99 -4.09 -4.19
CA VAL A 124 3.25 -3.92 -5.46
C VAL A 124 3.90 -4.70 -6.58
N GLU A 125 5.22 -4.60 -6.67
CA GLU A 125 6.00 -5.18 -7.75
C GLU A 125 6.03 -6.71 -7.72
N ASP A 126 5.96 -7.29 -6.52
CA ASP A 126 5.77 -8.73 -6.35
C ASP A 126 4.43 -9.20 -6.96
N TYR A 127 3.37 -8.39 -6.88
CA TYR A 127 2.05 -8.73 -7.48
C TYR A 127 1.96 -8.47 -8.98
N LEU A 128 2.69 -7.46 -9.46
CA LEU A 128 2.84 -7.20 -10.89
C LEU A 128 3.81 -8.18 -11.56
N GLU A 129 4.58 -8.95 -10.77
CA GLU A 129 5.67 -9.82 -11.25
C GLU A 129 6.81 -9.01 -11.89
N HIS A 130 6.98 -7.75 -11.46
CA HIS A 130 7.92 -6.77 -12.00
C HIS A 130 9.03 -6.37 -11.02
N ARG A 131 9.14 -7.07 -9.88
CA ARG A 131 10.17 -6.79 -8.86
C ARG A 131 11.59 -6.69 -9.44
N GLU A 132 11.99 -7.66 -10.26
CA GLU A 132 13.32 -7.70 -10.87
C GLU A 132 13.56 -6.49 -11.80
N PHE A 133 12.52 -6.04 -12.51
CA PHE A 133 12.60 -4.85 -13.37
C PHE A 133 12.87 -3.59 -12.54
N ILE A 134 12.12 -3.39 -11.46
CA ILE A 134 12.32 -2.25 -10.55
C ILE A 134 13.67 -2.31 -9.84
N GLU A 135 14.11 -3.49 -9.38
CA GLU A 135 15.43 -3.66 -8.77
C GLU A 135 16.55 -3.29 -9.75
N LYS A 136 16.47 -3.74 -11.00
CA LYS A 136 17.44 -3.36 -12.05
C LYS A 136 17.43 -1.87 -12.34
N LEU A 137 16.25 -1.24 -12.37
CA LEU A 137 16.17 0.21 -12.56
C LEU A 137 16.95 0.96 -11.48
N VAL A 138 16.80 0.58 -10.21
CA VAL A 138 17.58 1.14 -9.10
C VAL A 138 19.06 0.81 -9.19
N GLU A 139 19.45 -0.31 -9.79
CA GLU A 139 20.86 -0.63 -9.97
C GLU A 139 21.55 0.24 -11.01
N ILE A 140 20.84 0.60 -12.08
CA ILE A 140 21.34 1.38 -13.23
C ILE A 140 21.43 2.88 -12.91
N THR A 141 20.77 3.37 -11.85
CA THR A 141 20.83 4.78 -11.44
C THR A 141 22.21 5.25 -10.95
N ASN A 142 23.19 4.35 -10.84
CA ASN A 142 24.60 4.71 -10.64
C ASN A 142 25.19 5.37 -11.90
N PHE A 143 24.96 6.66 -12.05
CA PHE A 143 25.87 7.55 -12.79
C PHE A 143 26.59 8.44 -11.77
N GLY A 144 27.64 7.87 -11.18
CA GLY A 144 28.78 8.60 -10.65
C GLY A 144 29.96 8.35 -11.58
#